data_AF-A0A945YK24-F1
#
_entry.id   AF-A0A945YK24-F1
#
_cell.length_a   1.000
_cell.length_b   1.000
_cell.length_c   1.000
_cell.angle_alpha   90.00
_cell.angle_beta   90.00
_cell.angle_gamma   90.00
#
_symmetry.space_group_name_H-M   'P 1'
#
loop_
_entity.id
_entity.type
_entity.pdbx_description
1 polymer ?
#
loop_
_entity_poly.entity_id
_entity_poly.type
_entity_poly.pdbx_seq_one_letter_code
_entity_poly.pdbx_strand_id
1 'polypeptide(L)'
;MLSGCGDPTNVALQPLANEPTLITIEDTGEEAIYIPSTPETIKWGRLPNATDEPLLTVSSGSVLVFDTLSHEGLLEDQGRDPAEYFASHRVDKDDVLDDAIAIANSSIEHDFYEDGPHIVTGPIGIEGAMPGDVLKVEILNLEPRVPYGVISNRHYKGALPGEFPETPRPKEPIHSHDPETLGNVSIFTPTEINEDSNQWFGVLHNKFGKRVTFPAIPFMGIMGVAPNSNEPVHSVPPHFHGGNI
;
A
#
# COMPACT_ATOMS: atom_id res chain seq x y z
N MET A 1 -4.23 4.56 29.43
CA MET A 1 -5.57 4.38 28.86
C MET A 1 -5.53 4.99 27.49
N LEU A 2 -5.01 4.23 26.54
CA LEU A 2 -5.24 4.43 25.11
C LEU A 2 -6.18 3.29 24.74
N SER A 3 -7.27 3.64 24.09
CA SER A 3 -8.35 2.75 23.73
C SER A 3 -8.03 2.16 22.36
N GLY A 4 -7.49 0.95 22.32
CA GLY A 4 -7.45 0.05 21.17
C GLY A 4 -8.82 -0.55 20.83
N CYS A 5 -9.85 0.29 20.81
CA CYS A 5 -11.12 0.07 20.13
C CYS A 5 -11.46 1.46 19.61
N GLY A 6 -11.56 1.60 18.29
CA GLY A 6 -11.80 2.88 17.63
C GLY A 6 -12.84 3.71 18.37
N ASP A 7 -12.62 5.02 18.40
CA ASP A 7 -13.73 5.93 18.59
C ASP A 7 -14.81 5.51 17.57
N PRO A 8 -16.07 5.26 17.94
CA PRO A 8 -17.12 4.95 16.96
C PRO A 8 -17.32 6.06 15.91
N THR A 9 -16.56 7.16 16.00
CA THR A 9 -16.52 8.26 15.04
C THR A 9 -15.28 8.32 14.15
N ASN A 10 -14.28 7.44 14.28
CA ASN A 10 -13.08 7.47 13.43
C ASN A 10 -12.64 6.05 13.03
N VAL A 11 -12.76 5.71 11.74
CA VAL A 11 -12.65 4.33 11.24
C VAL A 11 -11.24 4.03 10.70
N ALA A 12 -10.42 5.06 10.45
CA ALA A 12 -9.06 4.91 9.97
C ALA A 12 -8.03 4.69 11.10
N LEU A 13 -7.19 3.67 10.95
CA LEU A 13 -6.04 3.41 11.81
C LEU A 13 -4.87 4.31 11.38
N GLN A 14 -4.84 5.52 11.93
CA GLN A 14 -3.78 6.51 11.70
C GLN A 14 -2.42 6.06 12.26
N PRO A 15 -1.29 6.57 11.72
CA PRO A 15 0.03 6.20 12.19
C PRO A 15 0.23 6.44 13.69
N LEU A 16 0.89 5.51 14.38
CA LEU A 16 1.20 5.61 15.81
C LEU A 16 2.39 6.53 16.10
N ALA A 17 3.29 6.70 15.13
CA ALA A 17 4.49 7.51 15.21
C ALA A 17 4.98 7.93 13.82
N ASN A 18 5.88 8.92 13.77
CA ASN A 18 6.47 9.43 12.51
C ASN A 18 7.88 8.89 12.24
N GLU A 19 8.42 8.05 13.13
CA GLU A 19 9.72 7.42 12.99
C GLU A 19 9.68 6.02 13.61
N PRO A 20 10.59 5.11 13.25
CA PRO A 20 10.66 3.79 13.87
C PRO A 20 10.75 3.88 15.39
N THR A 21 9.88 3.17 16.10
CA THR A 21 9.73 3.30 17.55
C THR A 21 9.39 1.99 18.22
N LEU A 22 9.82 1.82 19.47
CA LEU A 22 9.44 0.66 20.27
C LEU A 22 8.00 0.84 20.79
N ILE A 23 7.17 -0.16 20.56
CA ILE A 23 5.78 -0.21 21.04
C ILE A 23 5.53 -1.48 21.87
N THR A 24 4.46 -1.45 22.65
CA THR A 24 3.92 -2.64 23.33
C THR A 24 2.60 -3.01 22.67
N ILE A 25 2.48 -4.25 22.19
CA ILE A 25 1.25 -4.76 21.60
C ILE A 25 0.23 -4.95 22.74
N GLU A 26 -0.91 -4.24 22.67
CA GLU A 26 -1.87 -4.18 23.80
C GLU A 26 -2.40 -5.56 24.21
N ASP A 27 -2.70 -6.42 23.25
CA ASP A 27 -3.30 -7.73 23.50
C ASP A 27 -2.34 -8.75 24.13
N THR A 28 -1.05 -8.67 23.81
CA THR A 28 -0.05 -9.66 24.22
C THR A 28 0.91 -9.15 25.29
N GLY A 29 1.06 -7.82 25.40
CA GLY A 29 2.08 -7.17 26.21
C GLY A 29 3.51 -7.35 25.65
N GLU A 30 3.66 -7.89 24.44
CA GLU A 30 4.96 -8.10 23.80
C GLU A 30 5.50 -6.78 23.24
N GLU A 31 6.83 -6.61 23.31
CA GLU A 31 7.52 -5.49 22.68
C GLU A 31 7.73 -5.75 21.20
N ALA A 32 7.43 -4.75 20.37
CA ALA A 32 7.66 -4.79 18.93
C ALA A 32 8.22 -3.46 18.44
N ILE A 33 8.91 -3.48 17.30
CA ILE A 33 9.36 -2.26 16.65
C ILE A 33 8.32 -1.87 15.60
N TYR A 34 7.70 -0.71 15.79
CA TYR A 34 6.77 -0.12 14.85
C TYR A 34 7.52 0.65 13.77
N ILE A 35 7.18 0.40 12.51
CA ILE A 35 7.76 0.99 11.30
C ILE A 35 6.66 1.74 10.55
N PRO A 36 6.58 3.08 10.67
CA PRO A 36 5.59 3.85 9.95
C PRO A 36 5.93 3.92 8.45
N SER A 37 4.93 4.22 7.62
CA SER A 37 5.14 4.66 6.24
C SER A 37 5.18 6.19 6.22
N THR A 38 6.35 6.77 6.00
CA THR A 38 6.58 8.23 5.93
C THR A 38 7.47 8.54 4.73
N PRO A 39 7.58 9.80 4.30
CA PRO A 39 8.50 10.17 3.22
C PRO A 39 9.96 9.70 3.45
N GLU A 40 10.38 9.55 4.70
CA GLU A 40 11.74 9.13 5.08
C GLU A 40 11.92 7.60 5.18
N THR A 41 10.82 6.85 5.22
CA THR A 41 10.84 5.40 5.50
C THR A 41 10.34 4.55 4.32
N ILE A 42 9.96 5.20 3.21
CA ILE A 42 9.46 4.54 2.01
C ILE A 42 10.34 4.80 0.79
N LYS A 43 10.23 3.90 -0.18
CA LYS A 43 10.51 4.17 -1.59
C LYS A 43 9.21 4.13 -2.38
N TRP A 44 9.03 5.07 -3.29
CA TRP A 44 7.90 5.06 -4.20
C TRP A 44 8.33 4.46 -5.54
N GLY A 45 7.70 3.35 -5.91
CA GLY A 45 7.81 2.72 -7.20
C GLY A 45 9.07 1.92 -7.47
N ARG A 46 10.05 1.99 -6.58
CA ARG A 46 11.30 1.24 -6.61
C ARG A 46 11.47 0.39 -5.35
N LEU A 47 12.14 -0.75 -5.50
CA LEU A 47 12.58 -1.56 -4.36
C LEU A 47 13.89 -1.00 -3.81
N PRO A 48 14.14 -1.13 -2.50
CA PRO A 48 15.48 -0.96 -1.96
C PRO A 48 16.47 -1.94 -2.60
N ASN A 49 17.74 -1.55 -2.72
CA ASN A 49 18.82 -2.34 -3.31
C ASN A 49 20.09 -2.31 -2.44
N ALA A 50 21.23 -2.76 -2.97
CA ALA A 50 22.48 -2.87 -2.21
C ALA A 50 23.09 -1.53 -1.77
N THR A 51 22.62 -0.42 -2.34
CA THR A 51 23.12 0.94 -2.03
C THR A 51 22.26 1.66 -1.00
N ASP A 52 21.14 1.07 -0.60
CA ASP A 52 20.22 1.68 0.35
C ASP A 52 20.60 1.36 1.79
N GLU A 53 20.60 2.39 2.64
CA GLU A 53 20.81 2.23 4.07
C GLU A 53 19.54 1.68 4.73
N PRO A 54 19.66 0.70 5.63
CA PRO A 54 18.52 0.21 6.40
C PRO A 54 18.03 1.28 7.37
N LEU A 55 16.71 1.40 7.53
CA LEU A 55 16.09 2.30 8.51
C LEU A 55 16.55 1.98 9.94
N LEU A 56 16.70 0.68 10.21
CA LEU A 56 17.34 0.12 11.39
C LEU A 56 17.79 -1.31 11.11
N THR A 57 18.60 -1.86 12.01
CA THR A 57 19.00 -3.27 11.99
C THR A 57 18.43 -3.99 13.20
N VAL A 58 17.84 -5.17 12.97
CA VAL A 58 17.24 -6.02 14.01
C VAL A 58 17.90 -7.39 14.07
N SER A 59 17.85 -8.04 15.22
CA SER A 59 18.33 -9.41 15.38
C SER A 59 17.27 -10.41 14.86
N SER A 60 17.69 -11.64 14.55
CA SER A 60 16.75 -12.71 14.19
C SER A 60 15.76 -12.99 15.34
N GLY A 61 14.47 -13.11 15.01
CA GLY A 61 13.39 -13.33 15.98
C GLY A 61 12.72 -12.05 16.49
N SER A 62 13.18 -10.87 16.09
CA SER A 62 12.48 -9.60 16.39
C SER A 62 11.08 -9.55 15.77
N VAL A 63 10.15 -8.94 16.49
CA VAL A 63 8.78 -8.66 16.03
C VAL A 63 8.69 -7.22 15.55
N LEU A 64 8.13 -7.04 14.35
CA LEU A 64 7.96 -5.74 13.72
C LEU A 64 6.48 -5.55 13.36
N VAL A 65 6.00 -4.32 13.53
CA VAL A 65 4.66 -3.87 13.10
C VAL A 65 4.87 -2.81 12.03
N PHE A 66 4.35 -3.03 10.82
CA PHE A 66 4.50 -2.08 9.72
C PHE A 66 3.17 -1.40 9.43
N ASP A 67 3.21 -0.08 9.28
CA ASP A 67 2.21 0.59 8.46
C ASP A 67 2.58 0.42 7.00
N THR A 68 1.57 0.09 6.19
CA THR A 68 1.71 -0.01 4.74
C THR A 68 0.59 0.78 4.08
N LEU A 69 0.84 1.21 2.84
CA LEU A 69 -0.07 2.05 2.09
C LEU A 69 -0.36 1.46 0.71
N SER A 70 -1.63 1.49 0.34
CA SER A 70 -2.02 1.37 -1.06
C SER A 70 -1.55 2.62 -1.82
N HIS A 71 -1.18 2.45 -3.08
CA HIS A 71 -0.85 3.55 -3.97
C HIS A 71 -2.08 4.26 -4.54
N GLU A 72 -3.26 3.69 -4.34
CA GLU A 72 -4.51 4.22 -4.86
C GLU A 72 -4.89 5.52 -4.11
N GLY A 73 -5.15 6.58 -4.86
CA GLY A 73 -5.29 7.96 -4.39
C GLY A 73 -3.97 8.75 -4.32
N LEU A 74 -2.82 8.08 -4.38
CA LEU A 74 -1.50 8.74 -4.42
C LEU A 74 -0.97 8.89 -5.85
N LEU A 75 -1.39 8.03 -6.79
CA LEU A 75 -0.91 8.08 -8.17
C LEU A 75 -1.38 9.34 -8.91
N GLU A 76 -0.55 9.77 -9.87
CA GLU A 76 -0.77 10.96 -10.68
C GLU A 76 -2.05 10.84 -11.53
N ASP A 77 -2.38 9.64 -12.02
CA ASP A 77 -3.62 9.37 -12.75
C ASP A 77 -4.89 9.44 -11.89
N GLN A 78 -4.73 9.71 -10.60
CA GLN A 78 -5.79 9.91 -9.61
C GLN A 78 -5.70 11.29 -8.96
N GLY A 79 -4.81 12.16 -9.46
CA GLY A 79 -4.62 13.53 -9.00
C GLY A 79 -3.51 13.72 -7.97
N ARG A 80 -2.90 12.64 -7.43
CA ARG A 80 -1.89 12.70 -6.36
C ARG A 80 -2.35 13.56 -5.17
N ASP A 81 -3.64 13.49 -4.86
CA ASP A 81 -4.25 14.11 -3.69
C ASP A 81 -5.21 13.09 -3.07
N PRO A 82 -4.75 12.27 -2.10
CA PRO A 82 -5.60 11.24 -1.52
C PRO A 82 -6.81 11.84 -0.80
N ALA A 83 -6.69 13.05 -0.22
CA ALA A 83 -7.81 13.70 0.45
C ALA A 83 -8.91 14.09 -0.55
N GLU A 84 -8.55 14.70 -1.69
CA GLU A 84 -9.50 15.03 -2.75
C GLU A 84 -10.05 13.77 -3.44
N TYR A 85 -9.19 12.79 -3.73
CA TYR A 85 -9.57 11.54 -4.37
C TYR A 85 -10.63 10.79 -3.56
N PHE A 86 -10.40 10.56 -2.27
CA PHE A 86 -11.35 9.84 -1.43
C PHE A 86 -12.57 10.68 -1.04
N ALA A 87 -12.45 12.02 -0.95
CA ALA A 87 -13.62 12.89 -0.80
C ALA A 87 -14.59 12.78 -1.98
N SER A 88 -14.10 12.55 -3.21
CA SER A 88 -14.95 12.29 -4.39
C SER A 88 -15.79 11.01 -4.24
N HIS A 89 -15.35 10.09 -3.38
CA HIS A 89 -16.04 8.87 -2.99
C HIS A 89 -16.84 8.99 -1.68
N ARG A 90 -16.99 10.21 -1.15
CA ARG A 90 -17.69 10.52 0.11
C ARG A 90 -17.04 9.90 1.35
N VAL A 91 -15.73 9.75 1.32
CA VAL A 91 -14.94 9.43 2.51
C VAL A 91 -14.64 10.75 3.23
N ASP A 92 -14.90 10.80 4.52
CA ASP A 92 -14.56 11.96 5.34
C ASP A 92 -13.05 12.07 5.49
N LYS A 93 -12.53 13.29 5.62
CA LYS A 93 -11.07 13.53 5.68
C LYS A 93 -10.39 12.74 6.80
N ASP A 94 -11.05 12.61 7.95
CA ASP A 94 -10.51 11.91 9.12
C ASP A 94 -10.35 10.40 8.88
N ASP A 95 -11.11 9.85 7.92
CA ASP A 95 -11.00 8.46 7.47
C ASP A 95 -9.96 8.27 6.35
N VAL A 96 -9.27 9.33 5.91
CA VAL A 96 -8.12 9.26 4.99
C VAL A 96 -6.83 9.23 5.79
N LEU A 97 -5.93 8.33 5.43
CA LEU A 97 -4.67 8.14 6.14
C LEU A 97 -3.73 9.35 6.02
N ASP A 98 -3.27 9.86 7.17
CA ASP A 98 -2.41 11.05 7.26
C ASP A 98 -1.05 10.82 6.59
N ASP A 99 -0.51 9.60 6.66
CA ASP A 99 0.72 9.22 5.98
C ASP A 99 0.58 9.19 4.45
N ALA A 100 -0.58 8.79 3.93
CA ALA A 100 -0.86 8.90 2.49
C ALA A 100 -0.85 10.37 2.04
N ILE A 101 -1.49 11.26 2.82
CA ILE A 101 -1.51 12.71 2.56
C ILE A 101 -0.08 13.29 2.65
N ALA A 102 0.70 12.88 3.65
CA ALA A 102 2.07 13.33 3.83
C ALA A 102 2.99 12.92 2.66
N ILE A 103 2.89 11.67 2.20
CA ILE A 103 3.67 11.15 1.08
C ILE A 103 3.28 11.85 -0.23
N ALA A 104 1.98 12.01 -0.50
CA ALA A 104 1.51 12.70 -1.71
C ALA A 104 2.03 14.15 -1.80
N ASN A 105 2.07 14.86 -0.67
CA ASN A 105 2.57 16.24 -0.54
C ASN A 105 4.10 16.35 -0.39
N SER A 106 4.82 15.23 -0.33
CA SER A 106 6.27 15.22 -0.17
C SER A 106 6.99 15.60 -1.47
N SER A 107 8.28 15.88 -1.37
CA SER A 107 9.16 16.11 -2.53
C SER A 107 9.63 14.82 -3.21
N ILE A 108 9.07 13.66 -2.87
CA ILE A 108 9.43 12.40 -3.53
C ILE A 108 8.98 12.46 -4.99
N GLU A 109 9.94 12.37 -5.90
CA GLU A 109 9.65 12.24 -7.32
C GLU A 109 9.12 10.84 -7.61
N HIS A 110 8.07 10.78 -8.43
CA HIS A 110 7.50 9.54 -8.95
C HIS A 110 7.01 9.83 -10.36
N ASP A 111 7.49 9.05 -11.32
CA ASP A 111 7.06 9.11 -12.71
C ASP A 111 6.05 7.98 -12.95
N PHE A 112 4.79 8.35 -13.12
CA PHE A 112 3.68 7.42 -13.40
C PHE A 112 3.95 6.39 -14.51
N TYR A 113 4.77 6.75 -15.51
CA TYR A 113 5.04 5.91 -16.68
C TYR A 113 6.27 5.03 -16.51
N GLU A 114 7.29 5.53 -15.82
CA GLU A 114 8.60 4.88 -15.70
C GLU A 114 8.80 4.13 -14.37
N ASP A 115 8.10 4.56 -13.32
CA ASP A 115 8.14 3.95 -11.99
C ASP A 115 7.00 2.94 -11.78
N GLY A 116 7.19 2.06 -10.80
CA GLY A 116 6.09 1.22 -10.35
C GLY A 116 5.16 1.98 -9.41
N PRO A 117 3.93 1.49 -9.18
CA PRO A 117 2.97 2.26 -8.41
C PRO A 117 3.21 2.16 -6.90
N HIS A 118 3.90 1.12 -6.43
CA HIS A 118 3.89 0.71 -5.02
C HIS A 118 4.62 1.65 -4.07
N ILE A 119 4.06 1.86 -2.88
CA ILE A 119 4.75 2.42 -1.72
C ILE A 119 5.44 1.27 -0.97
N VAL A 120 6.77 1.34 -0.82
CA VAL A 120 7.59 0.25 -0.26
C VAL A 120 8.29 0.72 1.01
N THR A 121 7.79 0.30 2.17
CA THR A 121 8.34 0.65 3.50
C THR A 121 9.58 -0.19 3.82
N GLY A 122 10.68 0.47 4.23
CA GLY A 122 11.97 -0.16 4.52
C GLY A 122 13.15 0.53 3.82
N PRO A 123 14.31 -0.15 3.70
CA PRO A 123 14.58 -1.53 4.09
C PRO A 123 14.88 -1.71 5.58
N ILE A 124 14.72 -2.93 6.08
CA ILE A 124 15.15 -3.34 7.42
C ILE A 124 16.40 -4.21 7.31
N GLY A 125 17.45 -3.86 8.05
CA GLY A 125 18.65 -4.67 8.16
C GLY A 125 18.44 -5.85 9.11
N ILE A 126 19.02 -7.00 8.79
CA ILE A 126 19.04 -8.17 9.68
C ILE A 126 20.47 -8.42 10.12
N GLU A 127 20.69 -8.43 11.43
CA GLU A 127 22.01 -8.60 12.03
C GLU A 127 22.65 -9.93 11.57
N GLY A 128 23.85 -9.84 11.01
CA GLY A 128 24.62 -11.00 10.58
C GLY A 128 24.12 -11.72 9.33
N ALA A 129 23.04 -11.24 8.68
CA ALA A 129 22.56 -11.83 7.43
C ALA A 129 23.55 -11.60 6.29
N MET A 130 23.88 -12.67 5.55
CA MET A 130 24.86 -12.65 4.46
C MET A 130 24.24 -13.19 3.16
N PRO A 131 24.78 -12.82 1.98
CA PRO A 131 24.38 -13.44 0.72
C PRO A 131 24.50 -14.96 0.77
N GLY A 132 23.40 -15.67 0.51
CA GLY A 132 23.29 -17.12 0.61
C GLY A 132 22.42 -17.61 1.77
N ASP A 133 22.15 -16.75 2.76
CA ASP A 133 21.20 -17.04 3.82
C ASP A 133 19.74 -16.97 3.33
N VAL A 134 18.82 -17.50 4.14
CA VAL A 134 17.38 -17.45 3.88
C VAL A 134 16.70 -16.70 5.02
N LEU A 135 15.98 -15.62 4.67
CA LEU A 135 15.13 -14.90 5.61
C LEU A 135 13.74 -15.57 5.67
N LYS A 136 13.35 -16.04 6.85
CA LYS A 136 11.96 -16.43 7.13
C LYS A 136 11.23 -15.20 7.68
N VAL A 137 10.16 -14.78 7.00
CA VAL A 137 9.20 -13.79 7.50
C VAL A 137 7.91 -14.52 7.86
N GLU A 138 7.44 -14.36 9.08
CA GLU A 138 6.17 -14.93 9.55
C GLU A 138 5.17 -13.80 9.77
N ILE A 139 4.05 -13.83 9.05
CA ILE A 139 2.97 -12.84 9.19
C ILE A 139 2.11 -13.25 10.39
N LEU A 140 2.26 -12.53 11.50
CA LEU A 140 1.54 -12.81 12.74
C LEU A 140 0.10 -12.28 12.71
N ASN A 141 -0.09 -11.08 12.14
CA ASN A 141 -1.40 -10.44 11.99
C ASN A 141 -1.41 -9.53 10.75
N LEU A 142 -2.59 -9.29 10.19
CA LEU A 142 -2.85 -8.28 9.16
C LEU A 142 -4.15 -7.55 9.50
N GLU A 143 -4.06 -6.24 9.67
CA GLU A 143 -5.20 -5.40 10.02
C GLU A 143 -5.40 -4.31 8.95
N PRO A 144 -6.56 -4.29 8.26
CA PRO A 144 -6.89 -3.20 7.34
C PRO A 144 -6.96 -1.86 8.08
N ARG A 145 -6.16 -0.89 7.63
CA ARG A 145 -6.13 0.45 8.24
C ARG A 145 -7.33 1.33 7.88
N VAL A 146 -8.07 0.99 6.82
CA VAL A 146 -9.24 1.72 6.36
C VAL A 146 -10.35 0.74 5.93
N PRO A 147 -11.63 1.12 6.05
CA PRO A 147 -12.78 0.28 5.72
C PRO A 147 -13.11 0.30 4.21
N TYR A 148 -12.10 0.44 3.35
CA TYR A 148 -12.27 0.54 1.91
C TYR A 148 -10.98 0.19 1.15
N GLY A 149 -11.13 -0.06 -0.13
CA GLY A 149 -10.03 -0.19 -1.09
C GLY A 149 -10.44 0.32 -2.46
N VAL A 150 -9.56 0.16 -3.44
CA VAL A 150 -9.81 0.58 -4.83
C VAL A 150 -9.38 -0.54 -5.76
N ILE A 151 -10.21 -0.84 -6.76
CA ILE A 151 -9.88 -1.78 -7.83
C ILE A 151 -9.70 -0.97 -9.11
N SER A 152 -8.47 -0.91 -9.59
CA SER A 152 -8.11 -0.12 -10.76
C SER A 152 -7.79 -0.98 -11.97
N ASN A 153 -8.24 -0.53 -13.13
CA ASN A 153 -7.98 -1.09 -14.43
C ASN A 153 -7.46 0.02 -15.34
N ARG A 154 -6.22 -0.15 -15.79
CA ARG A 154 -5.47 0.85 -16.56
C ARG A 154 -5.20 0.31 -17.95
N HIS A 155 -5.34 1.16 -18.97
CA HIS A 155 -5.04 0.76 -20.34
C HIS A 155 -3.61 0.23 -20.46
N TYR A 156 -3.40 -0.76 -21.32
CA TYR A 156 -2.09 -1.40 -21.56
C TYR A 156 -1.54 -2.22 -20.38
N LYS A 157 -2.28 -2.33 -19.26
CA LYS A 157 -1.92 -3.12 -18.08
C LYS A 157 -2.96 -4.24 -17.84
N GLY A 158 -2.61 -5.20 -17.00
CA GLY A 158 -3.47 -6.33 -16.65
C GLY A 158 -3.41 -7.49 -17.66
N ALA A 159 -4.25 -8.51 -17.45
CA ALA A 159 -4.24 -9.74 -18.24
C ALA A 159 -4.90 -9.60 -19.63
N LEU A 160 -5.78 -8.61 -19.80
CA LEU A 160 -6.52 -8.33 -21.04
C LEU A 160 -6.36 -6.86 -21.48
N PRO A 161 -5.12 -6.36 -21.64
CA PRO A 161 -4.82 -4.95 -21.88
C PRO A 161 -5.35 -4.42 -23.23
N GLY A 162 -5.70 -5.34 -24.14
CA GLY A 162 -6.31 -5.07 -25.44
C GLY A 162 -7.84 -5.05 -25.42
N GLU A 163 -8.47 -5.41 -24.30
CA GLU A 163 -9.93 -5.48 -24.18
C GLU A 163 -10.46 -4.56 -23.09
N PHE A 164 -9.69 -4.40 -22.00
CA PHE A 164 -10.06 -3.60 -20.85
C PHE A 164 -9.02 -2.51 -20.52
N PRO A 165 -9.46 -1.40 -19.90
CA PRO A 165 -10.87 -1.04 -19.66
C PRO A 165 -11.63 -0.76 -20.98
N GLU A 166 -12.96 -0.85 -20.96
CA GLU A 166 -13.83 -0.65 -22.15
C GLU A 166 -13.95 0.82 -22.57
N THR A 167 -13.42 1.73 -21.76
CA THR A 167 -13.32 3.17 -22.05
C THR A 167 -12.44 3.43 -23.28
N PRO A 168 -12.64 4.56 -23.98
CA PRO A 168 -11.78 4.91 -25.10
C PRO A 168 -10.30 4.93 -24.70
N ARG A 169 -9.44 4.33 -25.52
CA ARG A 169 -7.99 4.40 -25.31
C ARG A 169 -7.48 5.83 -25.48
N PRO A 170 -6.50 6.26 -24.68
CA PRO A 170 -5.84 7.54 -24.86
C PRO A 170 -5.17 7.59 -26.25
N LYS A 171 -5.32 8.72 -26.95
CA LYS A 171 -4.71 8.93 -28.28
C LYS A 171 -3.19 9.10 -28.22
N GLU A 172 -2.71 9.69 -27.12
CA GLU A 172 -1.28 9.90 -26.83
C GLU A 172 -1.00 9.46 -25.39
N PRO A 173 -0.68 8.17 -25.16
CA PRO A 173 -0.61 7.60 -23.82
C PRO A 173 0.56 8.07 -22.94
N ILE A 174 1.42 9.00 -23.41
CA ILE A 174 2.77 9.21 -22.83
C ILE A 174 2.93 10.60 -22.16
N HIS A 175 1.97 11.52 -22.27
CA HIS A 175 2.18 12.91 -21.83
C HIS A 175 1.08 13.53 -20.98
N SER A 176 0.07 12.76 -20.58
CA SER A 176 -1.03 13.29 -19.78
C SER A 176 -1.22 12.51 -18.49
N HIS A 177 -1.19 13.20 -17.36
CA HIS A 177 -1.66 12.62 -16.08
C HIS A 177 -3.15 12.87 -15.86
N ASP A 178 -3.83 13.51 -16.81
CA ASP A 178 -5.24 13.86 -16.70
C ASP A 178 -6.11 12.59 -16.72
N PRO A 179 -6.80 12.28 -15.60
CA PRO A 179 -7.67 11.11 -15.50
C PRO A 179 -8.75 11.07 -16.60
N GLU A 180 -9.25 12.24 -17.05
CA GLU A 180 -10.28 12.36 -18.08
C GLU A 180 -9.76 11.88 -19.45
N THR A 181 -8.47 12.03 -19.69
CA THR A 181 -7.84 11.66 -20.98
C THR A 181 -7.28 10.25 -21.00
N LEU A 182 -6.91 9.71 -19.84
CA LEU A 182 -6.33 8.37 -19.72
C LEU A 182 -7.38 7.29 -19.90
N GLY A 183 -8.63 7.55 -19.51
CA GLY A 183 -9.70 6.56 -19.59
C GLY A 183 -9.47 5.37 -18.65
N ASN A 184 -8.61 5.49 -17.64
CA ASN A 184 -8.48 4.44 -16.62
C ASN A 184 -9.79 4.32 -15.82
N VAL A 185 -10.02 3.16 -15.23
CA VAL A 185 -11.21 2.89 -14.41
C VAL A 185 -10.76 2.48 -13.02
N SER A 186 -11.07 3.28 -12.01
CA SER A 186 -10.87 2.95 -10.59
C SER A 186 -12.23 2.83 -9.90
N ILE A 187 -12.47 1.70 -9.26
CA ILE A 187 -13.72 1.43 -8.54
C ILE A 187 -13.46 1.43 -7.05
N PHE A 188 -13.99 2.45 -6.36
CA PHE A 188 -14.02 2.49 -4.89
C PHE A 188 -14.83 1.31 -4.35
N THR A 189 -14.23 0.60 -3.40
CA THR A 189 -14.71 -0.68 -2.88
C THR A 189 -14.76 -0.62 -1.36
N PRO A 190 -15.89 -0.20 -0.75
CA PRO A 190 -16.07 -0.30 0.69
C PRO A 190 -15.89 -1.74 1.18
N THR A 191 -15.45 -1.90 2.43
CA THR A 191 -15.42 -3.19 3.10
C THR A 191 -16.51 -3.28 4.16
N GLU A 192 -17.05 -4.48 4.34
CA GLU A 192 -17.99 -4.83 5.39
C GLU A 192 -17.47 -6.05 6.13
N ILE A 193 -17.75 -6.16 7.43
CA ILE A 193 -17.41 -7.34 8.22
C ILE A 193 -18.67 -8.12 8.61
N ASN A 194 -18.61 -9.44 8.48
CA ASN A 194 -19.58 -10.32 9.12
C ASN A 194 -19.07 -10.61 10.54
N GLU A 195 -19.74 -10.05 11.56
CA GLU A 195 -19.33 -10.17 12.96
C GLU A 195 -19.38 -11.61 13.50
N ASP A 196 -20.31 -12.44 13.02
CA ASP A 196 -20.44 -13.84 13.46
C ASP A 196 -19.26 -14.70 12.99
N SER A 197 -18.76 -14.44 11.77
CA SER A 197 -17.68 -15.22 11.15
C SER A 197 -16.33 -14.51 11.11
N ASN A 198 -16.26 -13.27 11.56
CA ASN A 198 -15.10 -12.38 11.43
C ASN A 198 -14.54 -12.30 9.99
N GLN A 199 -15.41 -12.38 8.98
CA GLN A 199 -15.02 -12.37 7.56
C GLN A 199 -15.28 -11.01 6.95
N TRP A 200 -14.25 -10.45 6.33
CA TRP A 200 -14.35 -9.22 5.55
C TRP A 200 -14.91 -9.48 4.16
N PHE A 201 -15.66 -8.53 3.62
CA PHE A 201 -16.20 -8.54 2.27
C PHE A 201 -15.91 -7.22 1.58
N GLY A 202 -15.42 -7.26 0.34
CA GLY A 202 -15.42 -6.10 -0.54
C GLY A 202 -16.79 -5.93 -1.19
N VAL A 203 -17.23 -4.69 -1.33
CA VAL A 203 -18.54 -4.34 -1.90
C VAL A 203 -18.37 -3.55 -3.18
N LEU A 204 -19.01 -4.00 -4.25
CA LEU A 204 -19.02 -3.34 -5.56
C LEU A 204 -20.45 -3.18 -6.06
N HIS A 205 -20.64 -2.23 -6.97
CA HIS A 205 -21.85 -2.13 -7.78
C HIS A 205 -21.47 -2.34 -9.24
N ASN A 206 -22.11 -3.32 -9.89
CA ASN A 206 -21.87 -3.53 -11.32
C ASN A 206 -22.51 -2.41 -12.16
N LYS A 207 -22.31 -2.44 -13.49
CA LYS A 207 -22.88 -1.45 -14.43
C LYS A 207 -24.41 -1.32 -14.41
N PHE A 208 -25.12 -2.26 -13.80
CA PHE A 208 -26.58 -2.23 -13.64
C PHE A 208 -27.00 -1.76 -12.24
N GLY A 209 -26.07 -1.27 -11.41
CA GLY A 209 -26.32 -0.88 -10.02
C GLY A 209 -26.57 -2.06 -9.08
N LYS A 210 -26.35 -3.31 -9.52
CA LYS A 210 -26.52 -4.47 -8.65
C LYS A 210 -25.32 -4.57 -7.71
N ARG A 211 -25.61 -4.64 -6.41
CA ARG A 211 -24.64 -4.93 -5.36
C ARG A 211 -24.03 -6.32 -5.57
N VAL A 212 -22.71 -6.37 -5.52
CA VAL A 212 -21.88 -7.58 -5.60
C VAL A 212 -20.95 -7.55 -4.39
N THR A 213 -20.83 -8.69 -3.72
CA THR A 213 -19.86 -8.86 -2.63
C THR A 213 -18.94 -10.03 -2.92
N PHE A 214 -17.71 -9.92 -2.44
CA PHE A 214 -16.71 -10.99 -2.51
C PHE A 214 -15.93 -11.03 -1.20
N PRO A 215 -15.49 -12.22 -0.73
CA PRO A 215 -14.64 -12.31 0.45
C PRO A 215 -13.37 -11.49 0.25
N ALA A 216 -13.09 -10.58 1.18
CA ALA A 216 -11.82 -9.87 1.25
C ALA A 216 -10.87 -10.67 2.15
N ILE A 217 -9.74 -11.08 1.57
CA ILE A 217 -8.70 -11.85 2.26
C ILE A 217 -7.44 -10.98 2.21
N PRO A 218 -7.12 -10.22 3.27
CA PRO A 218 -5.94 -9.38 3.31
C PRO A 218 -4.66 -10.20 3.10
N PHE A 219 -3.77 -9.71 2.25
CA PHE A 219 -2.42 -10.26 2.06
C PHE A 219 -1.48 -9.16 1.59
N MET A 220 -0.18 -9.36 1.76
CA MET A 220 0.85 -8.43 1.29
C MET A 220 1.19 -8.74 -0.17
N GLY A 221 0.75 -7.88 -1.09
CA GLY A 221 1.04 -8.04 -2.52
C GLY A 221 2.51 -7.83 -2.89
N ILE A 222 3.24 -7.05 -2.10
CA ILE A 222 4.67 -6.79 -2.29
C ILE A 222 5.44 -7.06 -1.00
N MET A 223 6.36 -8.02 -1.06
CA MET A 223 7.26 -8.37 0.05
C MET A 223 8.52 -9.05 -0.49
N GLY A 224 9.68 -8.69 0.04
CA GLY A 224 10.93 -9.27 -0.44
C GLY A 224 12.16 -8.80 0.31
N VAL A 225 13.32 -9.24 -0.17
CA VAL A 225 14.64 -8.77 0.26
C VAL A 225 15.23 -7.83 -0.78
N ALA A 226 16.06 -6.87 -0.35
CA ALA A 226 16.73 -5.96 -1.28
C ALA A 226 17.60 -6.75 -2.28
N PRO A 227 17.46 -6.55 -3.59
CA PRO A 227 18.31 -7.20 -4.58
C PRO A 227 19.74 -6.68 -4.49
N ASN A 228 20.73 -7.55 -4.75
CA ASN A 228 22.12 -7.14 -4.87
C ASN A 228 22.37 -6.39 -6.20
N SER A 229 21.87 -5.16 -6.27
CA SER A 229 21.94 -4.27 -7.43
C SER A 229 22.42 -2.90 -6.96
N ASN A 230 23.27 -2.27 -7.78
CA ASN A 230 23.60 -0.84 -7.63
C ASN A 230 22.70 0.05 -8.49
N GLU A 231 21.86 -0.54 -9.35
CA GLU A 231 20.89 0.16 -10.18
C GLU A 231 19.51 0.15 -9.52
N PRO A 232 18.66 1.17 -9.77
CA PRO A 232 17.27 1.19 -9.31
C PRO A 232 16.50 -0.05 -9.76
N VAL A 233 15.78 -0.68 -8.83
CA VAL A 233 14.99 -1.88 -9.12
C VAL A 233 13.52 -1.50 -9.14
N HIS A 234 12.82 -1.80 -10.24
CA HIS A 234 11.39 -1.51 -10.37
C HIS A 234 10.55 -2.37 -9.43
N SER A 235 9.52 -1.80 -8.81
CA SER A 235 8.66 -2.51 -7.83
C SER A 235 7.62 -3.47 -8.43
N VAL A 236 7.48 -3.57 -9.76
CA VAL A 236 6.37 -4.31 -10.40
C VAL A 236 6.71 -5.77 -10.71
N PRO A 237 7.83 -6.10 -11.38
CA PRO A 237 8.12 -7.49 -11.67
C PRO A 237 8.62 -8.22 -10.41
N PRO A 238 8.00 -9.36 -10.02
CA PRO A 238 8.58 -10.22 -9.00
C PRO A 238 9.84 -10.91 -9.55
N HIS A 239 10.72 -11.33 -8.63
CA HIS A 239 11.91 -12.10 -8.97
C HIS A 239 12.33 -13.01 -7.80
N PHE A 240 13.53 -13.61 -7.86
CA PHE A 240 14.10 -14.44 -6.79
C PHE A 240 14.17 -13.76 -5.41
N HIS A 241 14.13 -12.43 -5.36
CA HIS A 241 14.14 -11.66 -4.13
C HIS A 241 12.73 -11.42 -3.55
N GLY A 242 11.68 -12.00 -4.14
CA GLY A 242 10.29 -11.67 -3.86
C GLY A 242 9.86 -10.46 -4.69
N GLY A 243 9.39 -9.42 -4.03
CA GLY A 243 8.78 -8.26 -4.69
C GLY A 243 7.29 -8.50 -4.89
N ASN A 244 6.74 -8.05 -6.01
CA ASN A 244 5.31 -8.03 -6.26
C ASN A 244 4.80 -9.36 -6.84
N ILE A 245 4.71 -10.39 -5.96
CA ILE A 245 4.39 -11.80 -6.27
C ILE A 245 2.98 -11.98 -6.83
#